data_AF-A0A9W4WW40-F1
#
_entry.id   AF-A0A9W4WW40-F1
#
_cell.length_a   1.000
_cell.length_b   1.000
_cell.length_c   1.000
_cell.angle_alpha   90.00
_cell.angle_beta   90.00
_cell.angle_gamma   90.00
#
_symmetry.space_group_name_H-M   'P 1'
#
loop_
_entity.id
_entity.type
_entity.pdbx_description
1 polymer ?
#
loop_
_entity_poly.entity_id
_entity_poly.type
_entity_poly.pdbx_seq_one_letter_code
_entity_poly.pdbx_strand_id
1 'polypeptide(L)' 'MEFETYHQLFRYLTQLTYPPNLTSSQQLAIQKQAQHYFIQNQQLYRRNRKQSAQLLLIVKSKEVERILHNIYNEIFRMTF' A
#
# COMPACT_ATOMS: atom_id res chain seq x y z
N MET A 1 4.28 4.25 -5.10
CA MET A 1 4.42 2.87 -5.64
C MET A 1 3.70 2.80 -6.96
N GLU A 2 4.22 2.00 -7.91
CA GLU A 2 3.55 1.75 -9.19
C GLU A 2 2.12 1.23 -8.97
N PHE A 3 1.20 1.73 -9.79
CA PHE A 3 -0.23 1.45 -9.66
C PHE A 3 -0.52 -0.05 -9.73
N GLU A 4 0.08 -0.72 -10.69
CA GLU A 4 -0.12 -2.15 -10.94
C GLU A 4 0.34 -2.99 -9.74
N THR A 5 1.53 -2.73 -9.21
CA THR A 5 2.07 -3.48 -8.07
C THR A 5 1.23 -3.27 -6.80
N TYR A 6 0.71 -2.05 -6.59
CA TYR A 6 -0.22 -1.80 -5.49
C TYR A 6 -1.46 -2.68 -5.59
N HIS A 7 -2.10 -2.71 -6.76
CA HIS A 7 -3.33 -3.45 -6.98
C HIS A 7 -3.14 -4.97 -6.87
N GLN A 8 -2.02 -5.48 -7.40
CA GLN A 8 -1.68 -6.89 -7.31
C GLN A 8 -1.48 -7.34 -5.85
N LEU A 9 -0.71 -6.58 -5.06
CA LEU A 9 -0.51 -6.88 -3.63
C LEU A 9 -1.80 -6.75 -2.84
N PHE A 10 -2.58 -5.70 -3.10
CA PHE A 10 -3.86 -5.48 -2.43
C PHE A 10 -4.82 -6.65 -2.68
N ARG A 11 -4.98 -7.06 -3.93
CA ARG A 11 -5.84 -8.19 -4.30
C ARG A 11 -5.37 -9.50 -3.66
N TYR A 12 -4.07 -9.78 -3.75
CA TYR A 12 -3.51 -10.99 -3.17
C TYR A 12 -3.71 -11.04 -1.64
N LEU A 13 -3.45 -9.93 -0.94
CA LEU A 13 -3.58 -9.87 0.53
C LEU A 13 -5.02 -9.86 1.03
N THR A 14 -5.99 -9.40 0.22
CA THR A 14 -7.42 -9.37 0.61
C THR A 14 -8.20 -10.60 0.19
N GLN A 15 -7.89 -11.17 -0.98
CA GLN A 15 -8.69 -12.21 -1.62
C GLN A 15 -7.91 -13.51 -1.84
N LEU A 16 -6.59 -13.53 -1.61
CA LEU A 16 -5.71 -14.65 -1.95
C LEU A 16 -5.80 -15.09 -3.43
N THR A 17 -6.16 -14.14 -4.31
CA THR A 17 -6.25 -14.36 -5.75
C THR A 17 -5.22 -13.55 -6.53
N TYR A 18 -4.86 -14.06 -7.71
CA TYR A 18 -4.00 -13.39 -8.67
C TYR A 18 -4.83 -12.88 -9.87
N PRO A 19 -4.39 -11.82 -10.56
CA PRO A 19 -4.90 -11.51 -11.90
C PRO A 19 -4.74 -12.71 -12.85
N PRO A 20 -5.71 -12.94 -13.76
CA PRO A 20 -5.76 -14.14 -14.59
C PRO A 20 -4.60 -14.27 -15.61
N ASN A 21 -3.88 -13.18 -15.88
CA ASN A 21 -2.84 -13.14 -16.91
C ASN A 21 -1.42 -13.24 -16.34
N LEU A 22 -1.26 -13.59 -15.06
CA LEU A 22 0.05 -13.71 -14.44
C LEU A 22 0.66 -15.10 -14.62
N THR A 23 1.93 -15.12 -15.01
CA THR A 23 2.73 -16.35 -15.02
C THR A 23 3.02 -16.83 -13.59
N SER A 24 3.35 -18.11 -13.42
CA SER A 24 3.70 -18.66 -12.11
C SER A 24 4.88 -17.92 -11.45
N SER A 25 5.84 -17.43 -12.25
CA SER A 25 6.97 -16.64 -11.75
C SER A 25 6.52 -15.29 -11.17
N GLN A 26 5.59 -14.61 -11.85
CA GLN A 26 5.01 -13.35 -11.38
C GLN A 26 4.17 -13.56 -10.11
N GLN A 27 3.40 -14.64 -10.04
CA GLN A 27 2.63 -15.01 -8.85
C GLN A 27 3.56 -15.27 -7.64
N LEU A 28 4.65 -16.02 -7.84
CA LEU A 28 5.67 -16.24 -6.80
C LEU A 28 6.33 -14.93 -6.35
N ALA A 29 6.61 -14.01 -7.28
CA ALA A 29 7.15 -12.70 -6.94
C ALA A 29 6.20 -11.90 -6.05
N ILE A 30 4.90 -11.90 -6.38
CA ILE A 30 3.85 -11.27 -5.56
C ILE A 30 3.77 -11.92 -4.18
N GLN A 31 3.78 -13.25 -4.12
CA GLN A 31 3.72 -13.99 -2.85
C GLN A 31 4.90 -13.64 -1.94
N LYS A 32 6.13 -13.60 -2.48
CA LYS A 32 7.32 -13.19 -1.73
C LYS A 32 7.21 -11.73 -1.26
N GLN A 33 6.79 -10.83 -2.14
CA GLN A 33 6.62 -9.41 -1.78
C GLN A 33 5.57 -9.24 -0.68
N ALA A 34 4.43 -9.93 -0.78
CA ALA A 34 3.32 -9.85 0.18
C ALA A 34 3.72 -10.18 1.63
N GLN A 35 4.79 -10.96 1.85
CA GLN A 35 5.34 -11.20 3.18
C GLN A 35 5.81 -9.93 3.90
N HIS A 36 6.04 -8.85 3.16
CA HIS A 36 6.47 -7.56 3.70
C HIS A 36 5.33 -6.56 3.88
N TYR A 37 4.10 -6.92 3.55
CA TYR A 37 2.96 -6.02 3.56
C TYR A 37 1.77 -6.64 4.28
N PHE A 38 0.80 -5.80 4.64
CA PHE A 38 -0.49 -6.22 5.18
C PHE A 38 -1.55 -5.16 4.89
N ILE A 39 -2.81 -5.55 5.00
CA ILE A 39 -3.96 -4.66 4.85
C ILE A 39 -4.53 -4.36 6.23
N GLN A 40 -4.79 -3.08 6.49
CA GLN A 40 -5.52 -2.62 7.67
C GLN A 40 -6.41 -1.46 7.23
N ASN A 41 -7.66 -1.39 7.69
CA ASN A 41 -8.60 -0.31 7.33
C ASN A 41 -8.68 -0.05 5.81
N GLN A 42 -8.69 -1.12 5.00
CA GLN A 42 -8.70 -1.05 3.52
C GLN A 42 -7.50 -0.32 2.90
N GLN A 43 -6.40 -0.18 3.64
CA GLN A 43 -5.17 0.44 3.20
C GLN A 43 -4.00 -0.55 3.25
N LEU A 44 -3.08 -0.41 2.30
CA LEU A 44 -1.88 -1.23 2.21
C LEU A 44 -0.77 -0.60 3.05
N TYR A 45 -0.19 -1.40 3.94
CA TYR A 45 0.93 -0.99 4.77
C TYR A 45 2.12 -1.89 4.52
N ARG A 46 3.32 -1.32 4.61
CA ARG A 46 4.57 -2.07 4.67
C ARG A 46 4.93 -2.34 6.12
N ARG A 47 5.28 -3.60 6.41
CA ARG A 47 5.83 -4.03 7.70
C ARG A 47 7.20 -3.38 7.91
N ASN A 48 7.34 -2.64 9.00
CA ASN A 48 8.63 -2.11 9.41
C ASN A 48 9.36 -3.14 10.28
N ARG A 49 10.50 -3.65 9.79
CA ARG A 49 11.32 -4.65 10.51
C ARG A 49 12.15 -4.05 11.65
N LYS A 50 12.39 -2.74 11.65
CA LYS A 50 13.29 -2.07 12.61
C LYS A 50 12.55 -1.46 13.81
N GLN A 51 11.30 -1.03 13.62
CA GLN A 51 10.46 -0.43 14.66
C GLN A 51 9.03 -0.96 14.47
N SER A 52 8.67 -2.00 15.22
CA SER A 52 7.40 -2.72 15.08
C SER A 52 6.15 -1.85 15.28
N ALA A 53 6.28 -0.72 15.98
CA ALA A 53 5.18 0.21 16.24
C ALA A 53 4.89 1.18 15.08
N GLN A 54 5.81 1.39 14.13
CA GLN A 54 5.60 2.32 13.03
C GLN A 54 5.18 1.60 11.75
N LEU A 55 3.90 1.75 11.40
CA LEU A 55 3.35 1.29 10.14
C LEU A 55 3.68 2.30 9.04
N LEU A 56 4.22 1.81 7.92
CA LEU A 56 4.48 2.65 6.75
C LEU A 56 3.31 2.50 5.78
N LEU A 57 2.42 3.49 5.75
CA LEU A 57 1.31 3.53 4.81
C LEU A 57 1.85 3.62 3.37
N ILE A 58 1.40 2.71 2.52
CA ILE A 58 1.72 2.72 1.09
C ILE A 58 0.61 3.46 0.36
N VAL A 59 1.01 4.52 -0.33
CA VAL A 59 0.14 5.32 -1.18
C VAL A 59 0.51 5.15 -2.65
N LYS A 60 -0.50 5.23 -3.51
CA LYS A 60 -0.32 5.29 -4.96
C LYS A 60 0.33 6.64 -5.28
N SER A 61 1.29 6.67 -6.21
CA SER A 61 2.05 7.90 -6.48
C SER A 61 1.13 9.08 -6.85
N LYS A 62 0.07 8.83 -7.63
CA LYS A 62 -0.94 9.84 -8.01
C LYS A 62 -1.78 10.41 -6.85
N GLU A 63 -1.84 9.72 -5.71
CA GLU A 63 -2.62 10.16 -4.55
C GLU A 63 -1.80 11.04 -3.61
N VAL A 64 -0.47 11.06 -3.76
CA VAL A 64 0.44 11.75 -2.84
C VAL A 64 0.12 13.24 -2.76
N GLU A 65 -0.03 13.89 -3.91
CA GLU A 65 -0.29 15.32 -3.99
C GLU A 65 -1.61 15.70 -3.29
N ARG A 66 -2.67 14.94 -3.54
CA ARG A 66 -3.98 15.11 -2.89
C ARG A 66 -3.88 14.93 -1.37
N ILE A 67 -3.15 13.92 -0.91
CA ILE A 67 -2.97 13.64 0.52
C ILE A 67 -2.19 14.77 1.20
N LEU A 68 -1.09 15.22 0.59
CA LEU A 68 -0.29 16.34 1.12
C LEU A 68 -1.12 17.63 1.19
N HIS A 69 -1.89 17.92 0.13
CA HIS A 69 -2.77 19.08 0.11
C HIS A 69 -3.84 19.02 1.22
N ASN A 70 -4.42 17.85 1.46
CA ASN A 70 -5.40 17.68 2.53
C ASN A 70 -4.78 17.86 3.92
N ILE A 71 -3.61 17.25 4.17
CA ILE A 71 -2.87 17.42 5.43
C ILE A 71 -2.54 18.89 5.67
N TYR A 72 -2.04 19.59 4.65
CA TYR A 72 -1.74 21.01 4.74
C TYR A 72 -2.98 21.82 5.14
N ASN A 73 -4.12 21.57 4.49
CA ASN A 73 -5.36 22.28 4.79
C ASN A 73 -5.91 21.96 6.19
N GLU A 74 -5.81 20.72 6.66
CA GLU A 74 -6.25 20.36 8.03
C GLU A 74 -5.39 21.05 9.09
N ILE A 75 -4.06 21.02 8.93
CA ILE A 75 -3.14 21.68 9.86
C ILE A 75 -3.36 23.19 9.86
N PHE A 76 -3.46 23.80 8.68
CA PHE A 76 -3.58 25.26 8.56
C PHE A 76 -4.94 25.79 9.03
N ARG A 77 -6.02 25.00 8.89
CA ARG A 77 -7.34 25.33 9.44
C ARG A 77 -7.43 25.22 10.96
N MET A 78 -6.51 24.53 11.63
CA MET A 78 -6.47 24.44 13.09
C MET A 78 -5.70 25.58 13.77
N THR A 79 -5.03 26.44 13.01
CA THR A 79 -4.20 27.55 13.52
C THR A 79 -4.86 28.93 13.48
N PHE A 80 -6.17 29.02 13.25
CA PHE A 80 -6.94 30.27 13.30
C PHE A 80 -8.20 30.13 14.17
#